data_AF-A0A8S1NXR8-F1
#
_entry.id   AF-A0A8S1NXR8-F1
#
_cell.length_a   1.000
_cell.length_b   1.000
_cell.length_c   1.000
_cell.angle_alpha   90.00
_cell.angle_beta   90.00
_cell.angle_gamma   90.00
#
_symmetry.space_group_name_H-M   'P 1'
#
loop_
_entity.id
_entity.type
_entity.pdbx_description
1 polymer ?
#
loop_
_entity_poly.entity_id
_entity_poly.type
_entity_poly.pdbx_seq_one_letter_code
_entity_poly.pdbx_strand_id
1 'polypeptide(L)' 'MKYDDGSQYDGEWINDKIYGQGEFILAEGERHFGKWIFDQQQ' A
#
# COMPACT_ATOMS: atom_id res chain seq x y z
N MET A 1 0.04 1.23 7.17
CA MET A 1 -1.24 0.91 7.86
C MET A 1 -1.46 -0.59 7.75
N LYS A 2 -1.97 -1.24 8.81
CA LYS A 2 -2.40 -2.64 8.76
C LYS A 2 -3.90 -2.67 8.57
N TYR A 3 -4.36 -3.33 7.53
CA TYR A 3 -5.77 -3.49 7.20
C TYR A 3 -6.36 -4.68 7.95
N ASP A 4 -7.68 -4.70 8.11
CA ASP A 4 -8.39 -5.77 8.83
C ASP A 4 -8.23 -7.15 8.16
N ASP A 5 -7.94 -7.16 6.85
CA ASP A 5 -7.62 -8.38 6.11
C ASP A 5 -6.22 -8.92 6.40
N GLY A 6 -5.40 -8.19 7.18
CA GLY A 6 -4.03 -8.54 7.52
C GLY A 6 -2.99 -8.03 6.53
N SER A 7 -3.41 -7.38 5.44
CA SER A 7 -2.52 -6.70 4.52
C SER A 7 -1.93 -5.44 5.17
N GLN A 8 -0.79 -5.00 4.64
CA GLN A 8 -0.09 -3.81 5.10
C GLN A 8 0.44 -3.05 3.90
N TYR A 9 0.25 -1.73 3.91
CA TYR A 9 0.95 -0.85 3.01
C TYR A 9 2.10 -0.14 3.71
N ASP A 10 3.28 -0.20 3.10
CA ASP A 10 4.50 0.52 3.45
C ASP A 10 4.91 1.42 2.29
N GLY A 11 4.78 2.73 2.45
CA GLY A 11 5.03 3.70 1.39
C GLY A 11 4.61 5.10 1.78
N GLU A 12 4.59 6.01 0.81
CA GLU A 12 4.27 7.41 1.06
C GLU A 12 2.75 7.63 1.19
N TRP A 13 2.38 8.62 2.00
CA TRP A 13 0.99 8.98 2.25
C TRP A 13 0.82 10.49 2.08
N ILE A 14 -0.26 10.90 1.41
CA ILE A 14 -0.66 12.31 1.30
C ILE A 14 -2.15 12.45 1.56
N ASN A 15 -2.53 13.33 2.49
CA ASN A 15 -3.93 13.54 2.89
C ASN A 15 -4.67 12.24 3.25
N ASP A 16 -4.05 11.40 4.09
CA ASP A 16 -4.57 10.08 4.52
C ASP A 16 -4.80 9.07 3.39
N LYS A 17 -4.25 9.31 2.20
CA LYS A 17 -4.30 8.39 1.05
C LYS A 17 -2.92 7.91 0.65
N ILE A 18 -2.87 6.70 0.13
CA ILE A 18 -1.64 6.13 -0.40
C ILE A 18 -1.19 6.93 -1.64
N TYR A 19 0.10 7.30 -1.68
CA TYR A 19 0.71 8.02 -2.80
C TYR A 19 2.18 7.63 -2.99
N GLY A 20 2.75 7.88 -4.17
CA GLY A 20 4.19 7.70 -4.40
C GLY A 20 4.58 6.24 -4.56
N GLN A 21 5.82 5.90 -4.22
CA GLN A 21 6.30 4.51 -4.29
C GLN A 21 6.03 3.79 -2.98
N GLY A 22 5.59 2.54 -3.06
CA GLY A 22 5.44 1.71 -1.88
C GLY A 22 5.24 0.24 -2.16
N GLU A 23 5.36 -0.54 -1.10
CA GLU A 23 5.17 -1.98 -1.03
C GLU A 23 3.82 -2.27 -0.36
N PHE A 24 2.98 -3.04 -1.06
CA PHE A 24 1.77 -3.61 -0.48
C PHE A 24 2.03 -5.07 -0.14
N ILE A 25 2.00 -5.39 1.14
CA ILE A 25 2.20 -6.72 1.70
C ILE A 25 0.82 -7.31 1.95
N LEU A 26 0.43 -8.33 1.19
CA LEU A 26 -0.81 -9.07 1.42
C LEU A 26 -0.69 -9.91 2.70
N ALA A 27 -1.83 -10.28 3.28
CA ALA A 27 -1.89 -11.10 4.48
C ALA A 27 -1.21 -12.48 4.30
N GLU A 28 -1.16 -12.97 3.05
CA GLU A 28 -0.49 -14.20 2.64
C GLU A 28 1.05 -14.05 2.59
N GLY A 29 1.57 -12.84 2.80
CA GLY A 29 3.00 -12.52 2.76
C GLY A 29 3.52 -12.14 1.37
N GLU A 30 2.65 -12.16 0.35
CA GLU A 30 2.97 -11.67 -0.99
C GLU A 30 3.22 -10.16 -0.98
N ARG A 31 4.26 -9.71 -1.69
CA ARG A 31 4.68 -8.31 -1.69
C ARG A 31 4.59 -7.74 -3.10
N HIS A 32 3.86 -6.64 -3.22
CA HIS A 32 3.64 -5.93 -4.46
C HIS A 32 4.26 -4.55 -4.38
N PHE A 33 5.35 -4.36 -5.12
CA PHE A 33 5.98 -3.05 -5.28
C PHE A 33 5.29 -2.31 -6.42
N GLY A 34 4.95 -1.05 -6.18
CA GLY A 34 4.27 -0.24 -7.18
C GLY A 34 4.34 1.24 -6.89
N LYS A 35 3.95 2.02 -7.89
CA LYS A 35 3.61 3.41 -7.71
C LYS A 35 2.10 3.50 -7.47
N TRP A 36 1.73 4.24 -6.45
CA TRP A 36 0.37 4.39 -6.00
C TRP A 36 -0.04 5.86 -6.09
N ILE A 37 -1.27 6.10 -6.52
CA ILE A 37 -1.84 7.44 -6.64
C ILE A 37 -3.26 7.38 -6.11
N PHE A 38 -3.48 7.94 -4.92
CA PHE A 38 -4.81 8.05 -4.30
C PHE A 38 -5.54 6.70 -4.19
N ASP A 39 -4.89 5.71 -3.57
CA ASP A 39 -5.42 4.35 -3.37
C ASP A 39 -5.60 3.50 -4.64
N GLN A 40 -5.09 3.96 -5.79
CA GLN A 40 -5.01 3.17 -7.02
C GLN A 40 -3.56 2.89 -7.41
N GLN A 41 -3.27 1.63 -7.72
CA GLN A 41 -2.01 1.21 -8.31
C GLN A 41 -1.96 1.65 -9.79
N GLN A 42 -0.83 2.24 -10.22
CA GLN A 42 -0.59 2.65 -11.61
C GLN A 42 0.04 1.53 -12.45
#